data_AF-A0A8J7PWY1-F1
#
_entry.id   AF-A0A8J7PWY1-F1
#
_cell.length_a   1.000
_cell.length_b   1.000
_cell.length_c   1.000
_cell.angle_alpha   90.00
_cell.angle_beta   90.00
_cell.angle_gamma   90.00
#
_symmetry.space_group_name_H-M   'P 1'
#
loop_
_entity.id
_entity.type
_entity.pdbx_description
1 polymer ?
#
loop_
_entity_poly.entity_id
_entity_poly.type
_entity_poly.pdbx_seq_one_letter_code
_entity_poly.pdbx_strand_id
1 'polypeptide(L)'
;MLSAFDKATDLKTLIALKPKEFFVRSMKGMASQIPALTATPLDVDQKIIGTVREGDDQAYVVVRTRRKEDPGELTRVEVIALKRSGREWKILLPDVVRIMADTFRRTGPAVQKSGPVKDCAEPDKKK
;
A
#
# COMPACT_ATOMS: atom_id res chain seq x y z
N MET A 1 -4.33 3.77 11.44
CA MET A 1 -5.29 3.23 10.43
C MET A 1 -6.01 4.34 9.67
N LEU A 2 -6.57 5.36 10.34
CA LEU A 2 -7.20 6.52 9.68
C LEU A 2 -6.22 7.45 8.94
N SER A 3 -4.93 7.43 9.32
CA SER A 3 -3.89 8.24 8.71
C SER A 3 -3.69 7.97 7.21
N ALA A 4 -4.09 6.78 6.72
CA ALA A 4 -3.97 6.40 5.30
C ALA A 4 -5.01 7.09 4.39
N PHE A 5 -5.88 7.95 4.94
CA PHE A 5 -6.93 8.65 4.21
C PHE A 5 -6.77 10.17 4.39
N ASP A 6 -6.81 10.92 3.28
CA ASP A 6 -6.71 12.38 3.33
C ASP A 6 -7.89 12.97 4.13
N LYS A 7 -7.56 13.69 5.23
CA LYS A 7 -8.50 14.40 6.12
C LYS A 7 -9.61 13.53 6.76
N ALA A 8 -9.36 12.24 6.98
CA ALA A 8 -10.33 11.39 7.68
C ALA A 8 -10.21 11.55 9.20
N THR A 9 -11.21 12.19 9.82
CA THR A 9 -11.31 12.36 11.28
C THR A 9 -12.22 11.33 11.95
N ASP A 10 -13.13 10.66 11.21
CA ASP A 10 -14.06 9.68 11.77
C ASP A 10 -14.39 8.53 10.80
N LEU A 11 -14.61 7.34 11.37
CA LEU A 11 -14.87 6.09 10.66
C LEU A 11 -16.26 6.09 10.00
N LYS A 12 -17.27 6.72 10.63
CA LYS A 12 -18.61 6.82 10.03
C LYS A 12 -18.59 7.62 8.74
N THR A 13 -17.77 8.68 8.69
CA THR A 13 -17.60 9.49 7.49
C THR A 13 -16.94 8.71 6.36
N LEU A 14 -15.99 7.80 6.67
CA LEU A 14 -15.34 6.96 5.66
C LEU A 14 -16.29 5.91 5.06
N ILE A 15 -17.13 5.30 5.88
CA ILE A 15 -18.09 4.26 5.45
C ILE A 15 -19.23 4.88 4.62
N ALA A 16 -19.55 6.15 4.85
CA ALA A 16 -20.56 6.88 4.07
C ALA A 16 -20.07 7.35 2.69
N LEU A 17 -18.78 7.22 2.36
CA LEU A 17 -18.24 7.65 1.07
C LEU A 17 -18.67 6.71 -0.06
N LYS A 18 -18.93 7.28 -1.23
CA LYS A 18 -19.11 6.50 -2.46
C LYS A 18 -17.79 5.79 -2.81
N PRO A 19 -17.83 4.59 -3.43
CA PRO A 19 -16.62 3.79 -3.71
C PRO A 19 -15.49 4.55 -4.42
N LYS A 20 -15.84 5.41 -5.39
CA LYS A 20 -14.86 6.24 -6.12
C LYS A 20 -14.19 7.29 -5.22
N GLU A 21 -14.93 7.90 -4.31
CA GLU A 21 -14.42 8.92 -3.39
C GLU A 21 -13.58 8.29 -2.29
N PHE A 22 -14.01 7.12 -1.79
CA PHE A 22 -13.21 6.31 -0.89
C PHE A 22 -11.86 6.01 -1.51
N PHE A 23 -11.83 5.43 -2.72
CA PHE A 23 -10.58 5.11 -3.43
C PHE A 23 -9.66 6.33 -3.60
N VAL A 24 -10.20 7.47 -4.06
CA VAL A 24 -9.41 8.69 -4.25
C VAL A 24 -8.83 9.20 -2.93
N ARG A 25 -9.61 9.21 -1.83
CA ARG A 25 -9.12 9.66 -0.52
C ARG A 25 -8.12 8.71 0.11
N SER A 26 -8.27 7.39 -0.09
CA SER A 26 -7.28 6.38 0.31
C SER A 26 -5.98 6.57 -0.45
N MET A 27 -6.04 6.67 -1.79
CA MET A 27 -4.85 6.83 -2.61
C MET A 27 -4.12 8.14 -2.29
N LYS A 28 -4.86 9.21 -2.04
CA LYS A 28 -4.28 10.50 -1.66
C LYS A 28 -3.64 10.48 -0.27
N GLY A 29 -4.26 9.82 0.71
CA GLY A 29 -3.70 9.65 2.05
C GLY A 29 -2.50 8.70 2.09
N MET A 30 -2.50 7.65 1.26
CA MET A 30 -1.33 6.78 1.11
C MET A 30 -0.20 7.50 0.37
N ALA A 31 -0.50 8.25 -0.70
CA ALA A 31 0.50 9.03 -1.42
C ALA A 31 1.13 10.12 -0.54
N SER A 32 0.37 10.78 0.33
CA SER A 32 0.93 11.76 1.27
C SER A 32 1.81 11.15 2.36
N GLN A 33 1.62 9.86 2.67
CA GLN A 33 2.49 9.09 3.57
C GLN A 33 3.75 8.54 2.88
N ILE A 34 3.82 8.61 1.56
CA ILE A 34 4.98 8.21 0.78
C ILE A 34 5.61 9.48 0.19
N PRO A 35 6.30 10.31 0.98
CA PRO A 35 7.12 11.40 0.44
C PRO A 35 8.23 10.90 -0.49
N ALA A 36 8.46 9.59 -0.58
CA ALA A 36 9.45 8.96 -1.45
C ALA A 36 9.07 8.89 -2.95
N LEU A 37 7.80 9.09 -3.34
CA LEU A 37 7.39 8.98 -4.76
C LEU A 37 7.18 10.31 -5.47
N THR A 38 7.05 11.42 -4.75
CA THR A 38 6.82 12.74 -5.35
C THR A 38 7.68 13.80 -4.68
N ALA A 39 8.76 14.19 -5.36
CA ALA A 39 9.40 15.50 -5.23
C ALA A 39 10.31 15.77 -4.00
N THR A 40 11.16 14.82 -3.61
CA THR A 40 12.41 15.19 -2.94
C THR A 40 13.55 14.37 -3.53
N PRO A 41 14.65 14.98 -3.99
CA PRO A 41 15.91 14.26 -4.10
C PRO A 41 16.32 13.95 -2.67
N LEU A 42 15.76 12.88 -2.10
CA LEU A 42 16.39 12.21 -0.98
C LEU A 42 17.80 11.91 -1.49
N ASP A 43 18.82 12.30 -0.73
CA ASP A 43 20.22 11.96 -0.99
C ASP A 43 20.34 10.43 -0.94
N VAL A 44 19.94 9.82 -2.04
CA VAL A 44 19.66 8.40 -2.24
C VAL A 44 20.65 7.94 -3.29
N ASP A 45 21.73 7.35 -2.81
CA ASP A 45 22.71 6.68 -3.65
C ASP A 45 22.20 5.26 -3.93
N GLN A 46 21.71 5.05 -5.16
CA GLN A 46 21.31 3.73 -5.65
C GLN A 46 22.40 3.17 -6.57
N LYS A 47 22.93 2.01 -6.20
CA LYS A 47 23.93 1.29 -6.98
C LYS A 47 23.45 -0.12 -7.29
N ILE A 48 23.44 -0.47 -8.57
CA ILE A 48 23.31 -1.88 -8.99
C ILE A 48 24.60 -2.59 -8.60
N ILE A 49 24.47 -3.61 -7.75
CA ILE A 49 25.61 -4.40 -7.26
C ILE A 49 25.62 -5.82 -7.82
N GLY A 50 24.56 -6.23 -8.51
CA GLY A 50 24.50 -7.52 -9.18
C GLY A 50 23.27 -7.66 -10.07
N THR A 51 23.37 -8.56 -11.04
CA THR A 51 22.25 -8.94 -11.93
C THR A 51 22.32 -10.43 -12.17
N VAL A 52 21.19 -11.12 -11.99
CA VAL A 52 21.01 -12.53 -12.30
C VAL A 52 19.91 -12.64 -13.34
N ARG A 53 20.17 -13.31 -14.47
CA ARG A 53 19.14 -13.58 -15.48
C ARG A 53 18.54 -14.97 -15.26
N GLU A 54 17.24 -15.07 -15.46
CA GLU A 54 16.51 -16.32 -15.50
C GLU A 54 15.83 -16.41 -16.87
N GLY A 55 16.44 -17.18 -17.79
CA GLY A 55 16.02 -17.20 -19.18
C GLY A 55 16.17 -15.85 -19.90
N ASP A 56 15.31 -15.61 -20.89
CA ASP A 56 15.38 -14.45 -21.79
C ASP A 56 14.44 -13.30 -21.38
N ASP A 57 13.44 -13.59 -20.55
CA ASP A 57 12.37 -12.68 -20.18
C ASP A 57 12.34 -12.32 -18.70
N GLN A 58 13.21 -12.89 -17.85
CA GLN A 58 13.24 -12.60 -16.42
C GLN A 58 14.66 -12.24 -15.93
N ALA A 59 14.74 -11.25 -15.06
CA ALA A 59 16.00 -10.82 -14.46
C ALA A 59 15.78 -10.33 -13.02
N TYR A 60 16.75 -10.60 -12.16
CA TYR A 60 16.81 -10.13 -10.79
C TYR A 60 17.97 -9.17 -10.64
N VAL A 61 17.68 -7.93 -10.28
CA VAL A 61 18.68 -6.88 -10.11
C VAL A 61 18.85 -6.62 -8.63
N VAL A 62 20.07 -6.78 -8.12
CA VAL A 62 20.40 -6.49 -6.73
C VAL A 62 20.84 -5.03 -6.65
N VAL A 63 20.08 -4.24 -5.90
CA VAL A 63 20.30 -2.81 -5.72
C VAL A 63 20.67 -2.54 -4.28
N ARG A 64 21.74 -1.76 -4.09
CA ARG A 64 22.09 -1.17 -2.81
C ARG A 64 21.66 0.29 -2.82
N THR A 65 20.78 0.62 -1.89
CA THR A 65 20.28 1.97 -1.66
C THR A 65 20.88 2.48 -0.36
N ARG A 66 21.54 3.63 -0.41
CA ARG A 66 21.99 4.37 0.78
C ARG A 66 21.20 5.65 0.88
N ARG A 67 20.63 5.93 2.04
CA ARG A 67 19.84 7.13 2.30
C ARG A 67 20.27 7.73 3.62
N LYS A 68 20.59 9.03 3.62
CA LYS A 68 20.72 9.77 4.87
C LYS A 68 19.33 9.96 5.49
N GLU A 69 19.19 9.55 6.74
CA GLU A 69 17.95 9.67 7.52
C GLU A 69 18.35 10.14 8.92
N ASP A 70 18.12 11.40 9.27
CA ASP A 70 18.54 11.95 10.58
C ASP A 70 17.97 11.11 11.74
N PRO A 71 18.81 10.53 12.63
CA PRO A 71 20.23 10.81 12.90
C PRO A 71 21.30 9.83 12.35
N GLY A 72 21.03 9.09 11.26
CA GLY A 72 21.96 8.10 10.68
C GLY A 72 21.90 7.94 9.15
N GLU A 73 22.51 6.85 8.68
CA GLU A 73 22.47 6.42 7.29
C GLU A 73 21.80 5.05 7.20
N LEU A 74 20.70 4.98 6.45
CA LEU A 74 20.04 3.73 6.12
C LEU A 74 20.69 3.14 4.87
N THR A 75 21.38 2.02 5.03
CA THR A 75 21.79 1.18 3.89
C THR A 75 20.84 0.01 3.77
N ARG A 76 20.23 -0.14 2.60
CA ARG A 76 19.33 -1.24 2.26
C ARG A 76 19.82 -1.95 1.00
N VAL A 77 19.87 -3.27 1.04
CA VAL A 77 20.05 -4.09 -0.16
C VAL A 77 18.73 -4.78 -0.46
N GLU A 78 18.26 -4.64 -1.69
CA GLU A 78 17.03 -5.28 -2.15
C GLU A 78 17.23 -5.92 -3.52
N VAL A 79 16.44 -6.97 -3.79
CA VAL A 79 16.41 -7.65 -5.08
C VAL A 79 15.14 -7.23 -5.80
N ILE A 80 15.29 -6.60 -6.95
CA ILE A 80 14.20 -6.17 -7.81
C ILE A 80 14.03 -7.22 -8.91
N ALA A 81 12.89 -7.90 -8.91
CA ALA A 81 12.52 -8.81 -9.97
C ALA A 81 11.95 -8.02 -11.15
N LEU A 82 12.46 -8.29 -12.35
CA LEU A 82 12.07 -7.68 -13.61
C LEU A 82 11.56 -8.78 -14.55
N LYS A 83 10.48 -8.47 -15.26
CA LYS A 83 9.97 -9.29 -16.36
C LYS A 83 9.87 -8.48 -17.64
N ARG A 84 10.30 -9.07 -18.75
CA ARG A 84 10.23 -8.49 -20.07
C ARG A 84 8.79 -8.55 -20.58
N SER A 85 8.30 -7.43 -21.08
CA SER A 85 6.99 -7.26 -21.69
C SER A 85 7.21 -6.60 -23.04
N GLY A 86 7.27 -7.41 -24.10
CA GLY A 86 7.68 -6.96 -25.43
C GLY A 86 9.13 -6.48 -25.46
N ARG A 87 9.33 -5.18 -25.71
CA ARG A 87 10.66 -4.55 -25.78
C ARG A 87 11.12 -3.92 -24.45
N GLU A 88 10.27 -3.92 -23.44
CA GLU A 88 10.53 -3.23 -22.17
C GLU A 88 10.70 -4.20 -21.01
N TRP A 89 11.50 -3.82 -20.02
CA TRP A 89 11.58 -4.51 -18.73
C TRP A 89 10.68 -3.81 -17.73
N LYS A 90 9.84 -4.59 -17.04
CA LYS A 90 8.90 -4.09 -16.04
C LYS A 90 9.20 -4.72 -14.69
N ILE A 91 9.08 -3.93 -13.63
CA ILE A 91 9.21 -4.43 -12.25
C ILE A 91 8.04 -5.37 -11.96
N LEU A 92 8.35 -6.58 -11.50
CA LEU A 92 7.36 -7.45 -10.90
C LEU A 92 7.02 -6.90 -9.52
N LEU A 93 5.73 -6.63 -9.29
CA LEU A 93 5.27 -6.18 -8.00
C LEU A 93 5.57 -7.26 -6.94
N PRO A 94 6.14 -6.87 -5.79
CA PRO A 94 6.34 -7.81 -4.68
C PRO A 94 5.03 -8.50 -4.30
N ASP A 95 5.12 -9.76 -3.88
CA ASP A 95 3.94 -10.57 -3.54
C ASP A 95 3.02 -9.91 -2.53
N VAL A 96 3.57 -9.15 -1.58
CA VAL A 96 2.76 -8.39 -0.62
C VAL A 96 1.81 -7.39 -1.29
N VAL A 97 2.26 -6.72 -2.35
CA VAL A 97 1.42 -5.78 -3.11
C VAL A 97 0.37 -6.53 -3.92
N ARG A 98 0.74 -7.69 -4.47
CA ARG A 98 -0.19 -8.59 -5.17
C ARG A 98 -1.27 -9.12 -4.23
N ILE A 99 -0.89 -9.56 -3.03
CA ILE A 99 -1.79 -10.04 -1.98
C ILE A 99 -2.74 -8.92 -1.56
N MET A 100 -2.23 -7.71 -1.30
CA MET A 100 -3.10 -6.56 -0.99
C MET A 100 -4.11 -6.29 -2.11
N ALA A 101 -3.66 -6.27 -3.37
CA ALA A 101 -4.54 -6.06 -4.53
C ALA A 101 -5.62 -7.16 -4.62
N ASP A 102 -5.25 -8.42 -4.39
CA ASP A 102 -6.18 -9.55 -4.36
C ASP A 102 -7.17 -9.45 -3.19
N THR A 103 -6.74 -9.03 -2.01
CA THR A 103 -7.61 -8.78 -0.85
C THR A 103 -8.63 -7.70 -1.18
N PHE A 104 -8.20 -6.55 -1.72
CA PHE A 104 -9.12 -5.46 -2.12
C PHE A 104 -10.11 -5.90 -3.20
N ARG A 105 -9.68 -6.73 -4.16
CA ARG A 105 -10.57 -7.28 -5.19
C ARG A 105 -11.64 -8.20 -4.58
N ARG A 106 -11.30 -8.97 -3.54
CA ARG A 106 -12.23 -9.88 -2.86
C ARG A 106 -13.14 -9.19 -1.84
N THR A 107 -12.77 -8.01 -1.34
CA THR A 107 -13.55 -7.21 -0.38
C THR A 107 -14.36 -6.06 -1.02
N GLY A 108 -14.61 -6.11 -2.33
CA GLY A 108 -15.65 -5.28 -2.96
C GLY A 108 -16.99 -5.42 -2.21
N PRO A 109 -17.87 -4.39 -2.21
CA PRO A 109 -18.95 -4.26 -1.25
C PRO A 109 -19.91 -5.44 -1.36
N ALA A 110 -19.82 -6.36 -0.40
CA ALA A 110 -20.95 -7.19 -0.05
C ALA A 110 -22.06 -6.23 0.39
N VAL A 111 -23.10 -6.13 -0.42
CA VAL A 111 -24.39 -5.54 -0.03
C VAL A 111 -24.87 -6.33 1.19
N GLN A 112 -24.49 -5.89 2.39
CA GLN A 112 -25.12 -6.34 3.61
C GLN A 112 -26.50 -5.70 3.64
N LYS A 113 -27.51 -6.47 3.23
CA LYS A 113 -28.89 -6.20 3.63
C LYS A 113 -28.92 -6.31 5.16
N SER A 114 -28.82 -5.19 5.86
CA SER A 114 -29.14 -5.11 7.29
C SER A 114 -30.63 -5.42 7.46
N GLY A 115 -30.94 -6.64 7.90
CA GLY A 115 -32.20 -6.90 8.60
C GLY A 115 -32.21 -6.19 9.96
N PRO A 116 -33.39 -5.89 10.52
CA PRO A 116 -33.50 -5.05 11.70
C PRO A 116 -32.91 -5.76 12.92
N VAL A 117 -31.89 -5.15 13.52
CA VAL A 117 -31.37 -5.54 14.84
C VAL A 117 -32.47 -5.22 15.86
N LYS A 118 -33.04 -6.25 16.49
CA LYS A 118 -33.88 -6.10 17.67
C LYS A 118 -32.99 -5.65 18.83
N ASP A 119 -33.29 -4.48 19.39
CA ASP A 119 -32.76 -4.03 20.67
C ASP A 119 -33.10 -5.06 21.76
N CYS A 120 -32.07 -5.69 22.33
CA CYS A 120 -32.21 -6.47 23.55
C CYS A 120 -32.01 -5.54 24.75
N ALA A 121 -32.99 -5.60 25.65
CA ALA A 121 -33.22 -4.74 26.79
C ALA A 121 -32.15 -4.80 27.89
N GLU A 122 -32.18 -3.75 28.73
CA GLU A 122 -31.40 -3.48 29.95
C GLU A 122 -31.28 -4.66 30.93
N PRO A 123 -30.19 -4.74 31.71
CA PRO A 123 -30.20 -5.40 33.00
C PRO A 123 -30.22 -4.37 34.15
N ASP A 124 -31.40 -4.28 34.77
CA ASP A 124 -31.69 -4.32 36.20
C ASP A 124 -30.53 -4.03 37.19
N LYS A 125 -30.61 -2.89 37.89
CA LYS A 125 -29.81 -2.60 39.08
C LYS A 125 -30.59 -2.99 40.34
N LYS A 126 -30.24 -4.12 40.94
CA LYS A 126 -30.65 -4.46 42.31
C LYS A 126 -30.01 -3.51 43.32
N LYS A 127 -30.80 -3.03 44.28
CA LYS A 127 -30.35 -2.55 45.58
C LYS A 127 -31.24 -3.15 46.66
#